data_AF-U5VR33-F1
#
_entry.id   AF-U5VR33-F1
#
_cell.length_a   1.000
_cell.length_b   1.000
_cell.length_c   1.000
_cell.angle_alpha   90.00
_cell.angle_beta   90.00
_cell.angle_gamma   90.00
#
_symmetry.space_group_name_H-M   'P 1'
#
loop_
_entity.id
_entity.type
_entity.pdbx_description
1 polymer ?
#
loop_
_entity_poly.entity_id
_entity_poly.type
_entity_poly.pdbx_seq_one_letter_code
_entity_poly.pdbx_strand_id
1 'polypeptide(L)'
;MPTTPDRPDGRPAGSEDQFEAAEAVHLAARETVPVTVRRSTPGDHSTVKINPADRSTVRIDPRNHPTVKLPGQRRPVDSRGRAPLPVAAAFATFWAAFVAYVPVAAVVGLARTLEGQGGLGGAAHAGLAGWLLGHGVPIGTSIGPVGVAPLLLTLLAGWRLNRAGLHVTRAIGARRSGSPRVALLVAGTIGVAYAILGLLAALVVDGRGTDVSPTRAALNFFLAGLAFSLIGSLRGTEALVVVARRISPTLRHGLRAGVMSALLILAAGAAIAGLSVAVGGGQAADMISAYRTGVAGQAGITLVSLAYGANGVIWAAAYLLGPGFLLGTDSVVRLTEVTVGPLLPTLPLLAGLPNGPIGASGAALLAVPVLAAMASGWLLTRRLVSIHHVVDGHLVHGRNPGDPAPAEPSWSLVLGAAVLSGPVAGLLLGLLSWMSGGSMGNGRLAEIGPVPWQVTLVATIVVAVSASIGAAAGRAFRAPARG
;
A
#
# COMPACT_ATOMS: atom_id res chain seq x y z
N MET A 1 76.61 5.68 -17.95
CA MET A 1 75.94 7.01 -18.05
C MET A 1 74.60 6.81 -18.75
N PRO A 2 73.51 7.46 -18.31
CA PRO A 2 72.67 6.91 -17.24
C PRO A 2 71.21 6.59 -17.66
N THR A 3 70.66 5.57 -16.98
CA THR A 3 69.28 5.36 -16.48
C THR A 3 68.06 5.88 -17.26
N THR A 4 67.23 4.92 -17.68
CA THR A 4 65.77 5.03 -17.75
C THR A 4 65.16 5.42 -16.39
N PRO A 5 63.97 6.03 -16.40
CA PRO A 5 62.89 5.49 -15.59
C PRO A 5 61.62 5.24 -16.41
N ASP A 6 61.12 4.00 -16.30
CA ASP A 6 59.74 3.63 -16.58
C ASP A 6 58.78 4.29 -15.58
N ARG A 7 57.65 4.80 -16.08
CA ARG A 7 56.35 4.78 -15.37
C ARG A 7 55.21 4.97 -16.40
N PRO A 8 53.99 4.48 -16.12
CA PRO A 8 53.59 3.17 -16.62
C PRO A 8 52.16 3.18 -17.17
N ASP A 9 51.76 4.14 -17.99
CA ASP A 9 50.35 4.24 -18.39
C ASP A 9 50.24 4.26 -19.92
N GLY A 10 49.99 3.08 -20.51
CA GLY A 10 49.77 2.92 -21.95
C GLY A 10 48.48 3.58 -22.47
N ARG A 11 48.39 4.91 -22.44
CA ARG A 11 47.30 5.68 -23.04
C ARG A 11 47.74 6.38 -24.33
N PRO A 12 46.92 6.34 -25.40
CA PRO A 12 47.21 7.02 -26.65
C PRO A 12 47.04 8.55 -26.53
N ALA A 13 47.93 9.29 -27.20
CA ALA A 13 48.11 10.74 -27.17
C ALA A 13 47.00 11.56 -27.87
N GLY A 14 45.72 11.25 -27.66
CA GLY A 14 44.60 11.94 -28.34
C GLY A 14 43.37 12.22 -27.49
N SER A 15 43.45 12.07 -26.16
CA SER A 15 42.30 12.24 -25.26
C SER A 15 42.32 13.51 -24.40
N GLU A 16 43.48 14.17 -24.25
CA GLU A 16 43.59 15.44 -23.53
C GLU A 16 43.03 16.61 -24.35
N ASP A 17 43.29 16.66 -25.67
CA ASP A 17 42.75 17.73 -26.54
C ASP A 17 41.22 17.75 -26.61
N GLN A 18 40.56 16.59 -26.52
CA GLN A 18 39.09 16.52 -26.55
C GLN A 18 38.46 16.91 -25.20
N PHE A 19 39.15 16.66 -24.10
CA PHE A 19 38.71 17.10 -22.78
C PHE A 19 38.97 18.59 -22.57
N GLU A 20 40.10 19.13 -23.01
CA GLU A 20 40.36 20.57 -23.01
C GLU A 20 39.40 21.32 -23.95
N ALA A 21 39.09 20.78 -25.14
CA ALA A 21 38.09 21.36 -26.02
C ALA A 21 36.67 21.34 -25.40
N ALA A 22 36.32 20.26 -24.69
CA ALA A 22 35.04 20.17 -23.99
C ALA A 22 34.97 21.12 -22.78
N GLU A 23 36.06 21.28 -22.06
CA GLU A 23 36.17 22.18 -20.90
C GLU A 23 36.20 23.65 -21.33
N ALA A 24 36.87 23.98 -22.44
CA ALA A 24 36.85 25.32 -23.04
C ALA A 24 35.45 25.71 -23.54
N VAL A 25 34.69 24.77 -24.12
CA VAL A 25 33.27 24.99 -24.51
C VAL A 25 32.37 25.14 -23.28
N HIS A 26 32.66 24.42 -22.19
CA HIS A 26 31.90 24.54 -20.94
C HIS A 26 32.22 25.83 -20.16
N LEU A 27 33.45 26.35 -20.28
CA LEU A 27 33.87 27.65 -19.74
C LEU A 27 33.35 28.83 -20.58
N ALA A 28 33.32 28.72 -21.91
CA ALA A 28 32.72 29.73 -22.80
C ALA A 28 31.20 29.83 -22.62
N ALA A 29 30.51 28.73 -22.28
CA ALA A 29 29.07 28.74 -21.97
C ALA A 29 28.73 29.37 -20.60
N ARG A 30 29.74 29.71 -19.77
CA ARG A 30 29.59 30.39 -18.47
C ARG A 30 29.87 31.88 -18.52
N GLU A 31 29.96 32.48 -19.71
CA GLU A 31 29.98 33.94 -19.84
C GLU A 31 28.58 34.50 -19.51
N THR A 32 28.36 34.75 -18.22
CA THR A 32 27.21 35.49 -17.72
C THR A 32 27.24 36.89 -18.31
N VAL A 33 26.47 37.13 -19.37
CA VAL A 33 26.16 38.49 -19.81
C VAL A 33 25.42 39.15 -18.64
N PRO A 34 25.95 40.24 -18.06
CA PRO A 34 25.25 40.94 -16.99
C PRO A 34 24.00 41.57 -17.59
N VAL A 35 22.84 40.95 -17.36
CA VAL A 35 21.56 41.59 -17.65
C VAL A 35 21.43 42.74 -16.64
N THR A 36 21.70 43.96 -17.09
CA THR A 36 21.42 45.16 -16.31
C THR A 36 19.89 45.31 -16.25
N VAL A 37 19.26 44.68 -15.26
CA VAL A 37 17.86 44.93 -14.95
C VAL A 37 17.78 46.34 -14.39
N ARG A 38 17.42 47.30 -15.25
CA ARG A 38 17.06 48.65 -14.82
C ARG A 38 15.90 48.51 -13.83
N ARG A 39 16.14 48.78 -12.55
CA ARG A 39 15.04 48.90 -11.57
C ARG A 39 14.09 49.97 -12.09
N SER A 40 12.85 49.59 -12.40
CA SER A 40 11.81 50.53 -12.76
C SER A 40 11.55 51.43 -11.56
N THR A 41 11.84 52.73 -11.71
CA THR A 41 11.40 53.77 -10.78
C THR A 41 9.88 53.73 -10.71
N PRO A 42 9.25 53.74 -9.51
CA PRO A 42 7.80 53.74 -9.40
C PRO A 42 7.28 55.10 -9.89
N GLY A 43 6.85 55.17 -11.16
CA GLY A 43 6.37 56.42 -11.74
C GLY A 43 6.03 56.41 -13.23
N ASP A 44 6.43 55.40 -14.01
CA ASP A 44 6.14 55.40 -15.46
C ASP A 44 5.65 54.03 -15.94
N HIS A 45 4.38 53.74 -15.65
CA HIS A 45 3.61 52.75 -16.40
C HIS A 45 2.67 53.53 -17.31
N SER A 46 3.06 53.72 -18.56
CA SER A 46 2.11 54.08 -19.60
C SER A 46 1.08 52.95 -19.70
N THR A 47 -0.07 53.19 -19.08
CA THR A 47 -1.20 52.26 -19.17
C THR A 47 -1.75 52.40 -20.58
N VAL A 48 -1.30 51.56 -21.51
CA VAL A 48 -1.88 51.50 -22.85
C VAL A 48 -3.32 50.98 -22.69
N LYS A 49 -4.29 51.89 -22.76
CA LYS A 49 -5.70 51.53 -22.85
C LYS A 49 -5.93 50.84 -24.19
N ILE A 50 -6.00 49.51 -24.17
CA ILE A 50 -6.35 48.73 -25.35
C ILE A 50 -7.87 48.85 -25.55
N ASN A 51 -8.30 49.55 -26.60
CA ASN A 51 -9.70 49.61 -27.00
C ASN A 51 -10.09 48.32 -27.73
N PRO A 52 -11.04 47.50 -27.23
CA PRO A 52 -11.43 46.26 -27.88
C PRO A 52 -12.05 46.43 -29.29
N ALA A 53 -12.42 47.67 -29.68
CA ALA A 53 -12.91 47.99 -31.02
C ALA A 53 -11.80 48.05 -32.11
N ASP A 54 -10.52 48.20 -31.73
CA ASP A 54 -9.37 48.26 -32.67
C ASP A 54 -8.79 46.87 -33.03
N ARG A 55 -9.54 45.79 -32.77
CA ARG A 55 -9.12 44.45 -33.19
C ARG A 55 -9.28 44.28 -34.70
N SER A 56 -8.21 44.51 -35.46
CA SER A 56 -8.09 43.91 -36.79
C SER A 56 -8.00 42.39 -36.62
N THR A 57 -9.08 41.69 -36.95
CA THR A 57 -9.08 40.22 -36.99
C THR A 57 -8.34 39.81 -38.25
N VAL A 58 -7.04 39.57 -38.13
CA VAL A 58 -6.27 38.95 -39.21
C VAL A 58 -6.74 37.50 -39.36
N ARG A 59 -7.47 37.21 -40.43
CA ARG A 59 -7.83 35.84 -40.83
C ARG A 59 -6.55 35.15 -41.26
N ILE A 60 -6.03 34.26 -40.41
CA ILE A 60 -4.84 33.47 -40.72
C ILE A 60 -5.26 32.33 -41.66
N ASP A 61 -4.77 32.35 -42.91
CA ASP A 61 -4.91 31.23 -43.85
C ASP A 61 -3.84 30.17 -43.52
N PRO A 62 -4.22 28.97 -43.04
CA PRO A 62 -3.27 27.95 -42.62
C PRO A 62 -2.48 27.34 -43.79
N ARG A 63 -2.80 27.66 -45.06
CA ARG A 63 -2.16 27.02 -46.23
C ARG A 63 -0.94 27.74 -46.76
N ASN A 64 -0.65 28.97 -46.31
CA ASN A 64 0.32 29.82 -47.01
C ASN A 64 1.44 30.40 -46.13
N HIS A 65 1.79 29.73 -45.02
CA HIS A 65 2.93 30.13 -44.20
C HIS A 65 4.11 29.15 -44.34
N PRO A 66 5.34 29.65 -44.54
CA PRO A 66 6.56 28.86 -44.47
C PRO A 66 6.70 28.34 -43.03
N THR A 67 6.48 27.05 -42.85
CA THR A 67 6.62 26.39 -41.55
C THR A 67 8.10 26.25 -41.23
N VAL A 68 8.61 27.03 -40.28
CA VAL A 68 9.97 26.85 -39.76
C VAL A 68 9.99 25.51 -39.00
N LYS A 69 10.62 24.49 -39.60
CA LYS A 69 10.86 23.22 -38.91
C LYS A 69 11.86 23.46 -37.78
N LEU A 70 11.36 23.51 -36.55
CA LEU A 70 12.21 23.50 -35.36
C LEU A 70 13.01 22.17 -35.37
N PRO A 71 14.35 22.21 -35.28
CA PRO A 71 15.16 21.01 -35.13
C PRO A 71 14.85 20.41 -33.75
N GLY A 72 13.98 19.39 -33.71
CA GLY A 72 13.59 18.73 -32.46
C GLY A 72 12.11 18.41 -32.31
N GLN A 73 11.26 18.70 -33.30
CA GLN A 73 9.89 18.19 -33.27
C GLN A 73 9.93 16.66 -33.48
N ARG A 74 10.02 15.91 -32.38
CA ARG A 74 9.81 14.45 -32.38
C ARG A 74 8.55 14.20 -33.18
N ARG A 75 8.67 13.49 -34.31
CA ARG A 75 7.50 12.94 -35.01
C ARG A 75 6.59 12.31 -33.95
N PRO A 76 5.28 12.60 -33.95
CA PRO A 76 4.37 11.85 -33.10
C PRO A 76 4.66 10.37 -33.38
N VAL A 77 5.11 9.65 -32.36
CA VAL A 77 5.40 8.22 -32.49
C VAL A 77 4.13 7.59 -33.03
N ASP A 78 4.23 6.88 -34.16
CA ASP A 78 3.13 6.10 -34.72
C ASP A 78 2.42 5.41 -33.57
N SER A 79 1.10 5.61 -33.47
CA SER A 79 0.30 5.09 -32.38
C SER A 79 0.48 3.58 -32.35
N ARG A 80 1.38 3.09 -31.47
CA ARG A 80 1.55 1.66 -31.21
C ARG A 80 0.15 1.06 -31.06
N GLY A 81 -0.14 0.05 -31.87
CA GLY A 81 -1.46 -0.58 -31.91
C GLY A 81 -1.94 -0.85 -30.48
N ARG A 82 -3.13 -0.33 -30.15
CA ARG A 82 -3.73 -0.54 -28.83
C ARG A 82 -4.01 -2.03 -28.69
N ALA A 83 -3.54 -2.64 -27.61
CA ALA A 83 -3.82 -4.05 -27.38
C ALA A 83 -5.33 -4.24 -27.12
N PRO A 84 -5.96 -5.28 -27.68
CA PRO A 84 -7.32 -5.65 -27.30
C PRO A 84 -7.41 -5.88 -25.79
N LEU A 85 -8.42 -5.31 -25.13
CA LEU A 85 -8.61 -5.41 -23.68
C LEU A 85 -8.58 -6.86 -23.16
N PRO A 86 -9.26 -7.84 -23.79
CA PRO A 86 -9.23 -9.22 -23.31
C PRO A 86 -7.83 -9.83 -23.34
N VAL A 87 -7.06 -9.56 -24.39
CA VAL A 87 -5.69 -10.10 -24.56
C VAL A 87 -4.74 -9.48 -23.54
N ALA A 88 -4.80 -8.15 -23.37
CA ALA A 88 -3.99 -7.45 -22.38
C ALA A 88 -4.33 -7.91 -20.95
N ALA A 89 -5.62 -8.07 -20.64
CA ALA A 89 -6.06 -8.55 -19.34
C ALA A 89 -5.65 -10.00 -19.09
N ALA A 90 -5.85 -10.92 -20.04
CA ALA A 90 -5.47 -12.32 -19.91
C ALA A 90 -3.96 -12.47 -19.65
N PHE A 91 -3.12 -11.81 -20.45
CA PHE A 91 -1.67 -11.86 -20.28
C PHE A 91 -1.23 -11.28 -18.92
N ALA A 92 -1.71 -10.08 -18.57
CA ALA A 92 -1.34 -9.43 -17.31
C ALA A 92 -1.81 -10.22 -16.09
N THR A 93 -2.98 -10.86 -16.18
CA THR A 93 -3.57 -11.67 -15.11
C THR A 93 -2.82 -12.98 -14.95
N PHE A 94 -2.50 -13.67 -16.04
CA PHE A 94 -1.66 -14.88 -16.01
C PHE A 94 -0.27 -14.58 -15.43
N TRP A 95 0.35 -13.48 -15.84
CA TRP A 95 1.65 -13.06 -15.29
C TRP A 95 1.57 -12.65 -13.81
N ALA A 96 0.45 -12.07 -13.37
CA ALA A 96 0.21 -11.79 -11.96
C ALA A 96 0.06 -13.09 -11.16
N ALA A 97 -0.72 -14.03 -11.67
CA ALA A 97 -0.95 -15.34 -11.07
C ALA A 97 0.36 -16.14 -10.93
N PHE A 98 1.13 -16.23 -12.02
CA PHE A 98 2.39 -16.96 -12.06
C PHE A 98 3.38 -16.45 -11.01
N VAL A 99 3.60 -15.14 -10.93
CA VAL A 99 4.53 -14.55 -9.94
C VAL A 99 4.05 -14.72 -8.50
N ALA A 100 2.74 -14.76 -8.25
CA ALA A 100 2.20 -15.02 -6.92
C ALA A 100 2.25 -16.51 -6.54
N TYR A 101 2.11 -17.42 -7.52
CA TYR A 101 2.06 -18.86 -7.33
C TYR A 101 3.45 -19.48 -7.13
N VAL A 102 4.45 -19.08 -7.93
CA VAL A 102 5.79 -19.70 -7.93
C VAL A 102 6.44 -19.75 -6.54
N PRO A 103 6.42 -18.67 -5.71
CA PRO A 103 6.96 -18.75 -4.35
C PRO A 103 6.26 -19.80 -3.49
N VAL A 104 4.94 -19.95 -3.62
CA VAL A 104 4.15 -20.94 -2.86
C VAL A 104 4.54 -22.35 -3.28
N ALA A 105 4.55 -22.61 -4.58
CA ALA A 105 4.95 -23.91 -5.13
C ALA A 105 6.40 -24.27 -4.79
N ALA A 106 7.31 -23.29 -4.75
CA ALA A 106 8.70 -23.50 -4.37
C ALA A 106 8.83 -23.88 -2.88
N VAL A 107 8.16 -23.15 -1.98
CA VAL A 107 8.20 -23.43 -0.53
C VAL A 107 7.56 -24.78 -0.21
N VAL A 108 6.38 -25.05 -0.76
CA VAL A 108 5.68 -26.32 -0.55
C VAL A 108 6.42 -27.48 -1.21
N GLY A 109 6.96 -27.28 -2.41
CA GLY A 109 7.78 -28.26 -3.10
C GLY A 109 9.03 -28.63 -2.31
N LEU A 110 9.73 -27.64 -1.75
CA LEU A 110 10.86 -27.86 -0.85
C LEU A 110 10.43 -28.68 0.37
N ALA A 111 9.37 -28.28 1.07
CA ALA A 111 8.85 -29.02 2.23
C ALA A 111 8.57 -30.50 1.88
N ARG A 112 7.87 -30.75 0.78
CA ARG A 112 7.56 -32.12 0.32
C ARG A 112 8.79 -32.94 -0.03
N THR A 113 9.80 -32.33 -0.67
CA THR A 113 11.05 -33.04 -1.00
C THR A 113 11.80 -33.49 0.25
N LEU A 114 11.70 -32.74 1.35
CA LEU A 114 12.35 -33.06 2.62
C LEU A 114 11.63 -34.15 3.39
N GLU A 115 10.31 -34.26 3.22
CA GLU A 115 9.48 -35.33 3.80
C GLU A 115 9.58 -36.65 2.99
N GLY A 116 10.47 -36.74 2.01
CA GLY A 116 10.59 -37.89 1.11
C GLY A 116 9.42 -38.02 0.12
N GLN A 117 8.51 -37.03 0.07
CA GLN A 117 7.37 -37.00 -0.85
C GLN A 117 7.61 -36.09 -2.07
N GLY A 118 8.84 -36.15 -2.60
CA GLY A 118 9.27 -35.33 -3.74
C GLY A 118 8.44 -35.56 -5.01
N GLY A 119 8.61 -34.66 -5.98
CA GLY A 119 7.96 -34.74 -7.29
C GLY A 119 7.28 -33.43 -7.69
N LEU A 120 7.52 -33.01 -8.94
CA LEU A 120 7.04 -31.72 -9.47
C LEU A 120 5.51 -31.63 -9.47
N GLY A 121 4.80 -32.72 -9.81
CA GLY A 121 3.34 -32.74 -9.84
C GLY A 121 2.71 -32.56 -8.45
N GLY A 122 3.25 -33.24 -7.43
CA GLY A 122 2.78 -33.11 -6.05
C GLY A 122 3.08 -31.73 -5.46
N ALA A 123 4.28 -31.19 -5.74
CA ALA A 123 4.65 -29.82 -5.37
C ALA A 123 3.74 -28.78 -6.04
N ALA A 124 3.44 -28.97 -7.33
CA ALA A 124 2.58 -28.07 -8.08
C ALA A 124 1.13 -28.09 -7.53
N HIS A 125 0.59 -29.28 -7.29
CA HIS A 125 -0.75 -29.47 -6.73
C HIS A 125 -0.87 -28.87 -5.31
N ALA A 126 0.07 -29.18 -4.41
CA ALA A 126 0.07 -28.64 -3.06
C ALA A 126 0.34 -27.13 -3.03
N GLY A 127 1.16 -26.62 -3.95
CA GLY A 127 1.34 -25.19 -4.18
C GLY A 127 0.04 -24.49 -4.64
N LEU A 128 -0.77 -25.15 -5.48
CA LEU A 128 -2.06 -24.62 -5.92
C LEU A 128 -3.04 -24.55 -4.75
N ALA A 129 -3.06 -25.57 -3.90
CA ALA A 129 -3.83 -25.56 -2.65
C ALA A 129 -3.41 -24.37 -1.76
N GLY A 130 -2.12 -24.19 -1.49
CA GLY A 130 -1.63 -23.04 -0.72
C GLY A 130 -1.97 -21.68 -1.36
N TRP A 131 -1.98 -21.60 -2.69
CA TRP A 131 -2.37 -20.39 -3.42
C TRP A 131 -3.86 -20.09 -3.33
N LEU A 132 -4.73 -21.12 -3.39
CA LEU A 132 -6.16 -21.00 -3.12
C LEU A 132 -6.43 -20.52 -1.69
N LEU A 133 -5.73 -21.08 -0.70
CA LEU A 133 -5.81 -20.63 0.70
C LEU A 133 -5.41 -19.16 0.84
N GLY A 134 -4.37 -18.71 0.12
CA GLY A 134 -3.97 -17.29 0.05
C GLY A 134 -5.05 -16.35 -0.49
N HIS A 135 -6.10 -16.88 -1.13
CA HIS A 135 -7.27 -16.13 -1.61
C HIS A 135 -8.50 -16.36 -0.72
N GLY A 136 -8.31 -16.92 0.48
CA GLY A 136 -9.39 -17.20 1.42
C GLY A 136 -10.32 -18.32 0.96
N VAL A 137 -9.88 -19.19 0.06
CA VAL A 137 -10.62 -20.40 -0.31
C VAL A 137 -10.31 -21.47 0.74
N PRO A 138 -11.29 -21.90 1.56
CA PRO A 138 -11.03 -22.91 2.58
C PRO A 138 -10.69 -24.26 1.95
N ILE A 139 -9.72 -24.95 2.51
CA ILE A 139 -9.33 -26.29 2.11
C ILE A 139 -9.85 -27.26 3.17
N GLY A 140 -10.71 -28.18 2.78
CA GLY A 140 -11.14 -29.28 3.65
C GLY A 140 -9.97 -30.22 3.94
N THR A 141 -9.79 -30.56 5.21
CA THR A 141 -8.81 -31.54 5.68
C THR A 141 -9.48 -32.55 6.60
N SER A 142 -8.78 -33.64 6.97
CA SER A 142 -9.30 -34.66 7.88
C SER A 142 -9.69 -34.12 9.27
N ILE A 143 -9.11 -33.00 9.69
CA ILE A 143 -9.39 -32.33 10.97
C ILE A 143 -10.40 -31.18 10.85
N GLY A 144 -10.93 -30.93 9.64
CA GLY A 144 -11.86 -29.85 9.30
C GLY A 144 -11.30 -28.82 8.32
N PRO A 145 -12.05 -27.76 8.00
CA PRO A 145 -11.64 -26.78 7.00
C PRO A 145 -10.56 -25.83 7.54
N VAL A 146 -9.49 -25.66 6.77
CA VAL A 146 -8.48 -24.62 6.99
C VAL A 146 -8.78 -23.44 6.08
N GLY A 147 -9.17 -22.31 6.65
CA GLY A 147 -9.61 -21.11 5.96
C GLY A 147 -8.89 -19.83 6.37
N VAL A 148 -7.89 -19.90 7.27
CA VAL A 148 -7.07 -18.72 7.61
C VAL A 148 -6.09 -18.43 6.47
N ALA A 149 -6.26 -17.29 5.80
CA ALA A 149 -5.40 -16.92 4.67
C ALA A 149 -4.04 -16.36 5.14
N PRO A 150 -2.90 -16.82 4.59
CA PRO A 150 -1.61 -16.18 4.81
C PRO A 150 -1.57 -14.80 4.12
N LEU A 151 -1.81 -13.72 4.88
CA LEU A 151 -2.06 -12.40 4.32
C LEU A 151 -0.88 -11.80 3.55
N LEU A 152 0.37 -12.19 3.82
CA LEU A 152 1.49 -11.74 2.96
C LEU A 152 1.38 -12.30 1.55
N LEU A 153 0.86 -13.52 1.39
CA LEU A 153 0.59 -14.09 0.08
C LEU A 153 -0.57 -13.35 -0.60
N THR A 154 -1.63 -13.04 0.13
CA THR A 154 -2.74 -12.21 -0.37
C THR A 154 -2.27 -10.83 -0.81
N LEU A 155 -1.37 -10.20 -0.03
CA LEU A 155 -0.78 -8.90 -0.34
C LEU A 155 0.13 -8.96 -1.57
N LEU A 156 0.91 -10.04 -1.73
CA LEU A 156 1.73 -10.27 -2.93
C LEU A 156 0.83 -10.39 -4.18
N ALA A 157 -0.22 -11.22 -4.12
CA ALA A 157 -1.18 -11.37 -5.20
C ALA A 157 -1.88 -10.03 -5.51
N GLY A 158 -2.34 -9.32 -4.49
CA GLY A 158 -2.97 -8.01 -4.63
C GLY A 158 -2.04 -6.95 -5.22
N TRP A 159 -0.76 -6.93 -4.84
CA TRP A 159 0.24 -6.04 -5.43
C TRP A 159 0.45 -6.34 -6.93
N ARG A 160 0.50 -7.63 -7.30
CA ARG A 160 0.61 -8.05 -8.71
C ARG A 160 -0.62 -7.68 -9.52
N LEU A 161 -1.82 -7.89 -8.99
CA LEU A 161 -3.08 -7.51 -9.63
C LEU A 161 -3.23 -5.98 -9.74
N ASN A 162 -2.76 -5.23 -8.74
CA ASN A 162 -2.68 -3.78 -8.81
C ASN A 162 -1.79 -3.31 -9.97
N ARG A 163 -0.61 -3.93 -10.12
CA ARG A 163 0.29 -3.67 -11.27
C ARG A 163 -0.36 -4.09 -12.58
N ALA A 164 -1.10 -5.20 -12.63
CA ALA A 164 -1.84 -5.64 -13.81
C ALA A 164 -2.87 -4.59 -14.24
N GLY A 165 -3.70 -4.07 -13.33
CA GLY A 165 -4.66 -3.00 -13.64
C GLY A 165 -4.00 -1.74 -14.23
N LEU A 166 -2.85 -1.34 -13.68
CA LEU A 166 -2.03 -0.25 -14.22
C LEU A 166 -1.49 -0.56 -15.63
N HIS A 167 -0.96 -1.76 -15.86
CA HIS A 167 -0.39 -2.14 -17.15
C HIS A 167 -1.44 -2.30 -18.24
N VAL A 168 -2.58 -2.95 -17.94
CA VAL A 168 -3.69 -3.09 -18.89
C VAL A 168 -4.24 -1.73 -19.27
N THR A 169 -4.47 -0.83 -18.30
CA THR A 169 -4.91 0.55 -18.57
C THR A 169 -3.96 1.29 -19.51
N ARG A 170 -2.64 1.06 -19.40
CA ARG A 170 -1.64 1.65 -20.31
C ARG A 170 -1.66 0.98 -21.69
N ALA A 171 -1.75 -0.34 -21.73
CA ALA A 171 -1.72 -1.13 -22.97
C ALA A 171 -2.91 -0.85 -23.89
N ILE A 172 -4.09 -0.59 -23.32
CA ILE A 172 -5.29 -0.22 -24.09
C ILE A 172 -5.35 1.29 -24.43
N GLY A 173 -4.35 2.08 -23.99
CA GLY A 173 -4.31 3.53 -24.25
C GLY A 173 -5.27 4.37 -23.38
N ALA A 174 -5.77 3.85 -22.26
CA ALA A 174 -6.71 4.54 -21.37
C ALA A 174 -6.04 5.41 -20.29
N ARG A 175 -4.71 5.59 -20.37
CA ARG A 175 -3.93 6.38 -19.41
C ARG A 175 -4.43 7.83 -19.37
N ARG A 176 -4.65 8.36 -18.16
CA ARG A 176 -5.15 9.73 -17.92
C ARG A 176 -6.51 10.07 -18.56
N SER A 177 -7.31 9.05 -18.88
CA SER A 177 -8.66 9.26 -19.42
C SER A 177 -9.64 9.91 -18.44
N GLY A 178 -9.33 9.92 -17.14
CA GLY A 178 -10.18 10.42 -16.06
C GLY A 178 -11.45 9.59 -15.84
N SER A 179 -11.65 8.48 -16.56
CA SER A 179 -12.91 7.75 -16.59
C SER A 179 -12.95 6.61 -15.56
N PRO A 180 -13.79 6.70 -14.50
CA PRO A 180 -13.97 5.61 -13.54
C PRO A 180 -14.64 4.38 -14.18
N ARG A 181 -15.47 4.58 -15.23
CA ARG A 181 -16.10 3.48 -15.97
C ARG A 181 -15.06 2.62 -16.67
N VAL A 182 -14.07 3.24 -17.32
CA VAL A 182 -12.97 2.51 -17.96
C VAL A 182 -12.13 1.76 -16.93
N ALA A 183 -11.86 2.37 -15.77
CA ALA A 183 -11.15 1.68 -14.69
C ALA A 183 -11.92 0.45 -14.18
N LEU A 184 -13.25 0.55 -14.04
CA LEU A 184 -14.10 -0.56 -13.64
C LEU A 184 -14.16 -1.67 -14.70
N LEU A 185 -14.25 -1.31 -15.98
CA LEU A 185 -14.21 -2.27 -17.09
C LEU A 185 -12.90 -3.06 -17.10
N VAL A 186 -11.75 -2.38 -16.99
CA VAL A 186 -10.43 -3.03 -16.91
C VAL A 186 -10.36 -3.99 -15.72
N ALA A 187 -10.80 -3.53 -14.55
CA ALA A 187 -10.76 -4.33 -13.34
C ALA A 187 -11.71 -5.53 -13.42
N GLY A 188 -12.89 -5.37 -14.02
CA GLY A 188 -13.84 -6.44 -14.27
C GLY A 188 -13.29 -7.51 -15.22
N THR A 189 -12.64 -7.11 -16.32
CA THR A 189 -12.01 -8.07 -17.24
C THR A 189 -10.88 -8.85 -16.56
N ILE A 190 -10.04 -8.19 -15.75
CA ILE A 190 -9.01 -8.86 -14.94
C ILE A 190 -9.66 -9.79 -13.91
N GLY A 191 -10.73 -9.36 -13.25
CA GLY A 191 -11.50 -10.16 -12.31
C GLY A 191 -12.03 -11.45 -12.94
N VAL A 192 -12.65 -11.37 -14.12
CA VAL A 192 -13.15 -12.55 -14.84
C VAL A 192 -12.01 -13.48 -15.24
N ALA A 193 -10.90 -12.96 -15.78
CA ALA A 193 -9.74 -13.77 -16.12
C ALA A 193 -9.16 -14.48 -14.89
N TYR A 194 -9.12 -13.81 -13.74
CA TYR A 194 -8.60 -14.38 -12.50
C TYR A 194 -9.55 -15.40 -11.89
N ALA A 195 -10.87 -15.18 -12.01
CA ALA A 195 -11.90 -16.13 -11.61
C ALA A 195 -11.77 -17.47 -12.36
N ILE A 196 -11.50 -17.43 -13.67
CA ILE A 196 -11.25 -18.63 -14.48
C ILE A 196 -10.01 -19.38 -13.96
N LEU A 197 -8.92 -18.67 -13.64
CA LEU A 197 -7.72 -19.30 -13.06
C LEU A 197 -8.01 -19.94 -11.69
N GLY A 198 -8.76 -19.27 -10.83
CA GLY A 198 -9.17 -19.80 -9.53
C GLY A 198 -10.05 -21.04 -9.65
N LEU A 199 -11.01 -21.02 -10.59
CA LEU A 199 -11.87 -22.17 -10.90
C LEU A 199 -11.02 -23.37 -11.37
N LEU A 200 -10.13 -23.16 -12.33
CA LEU A 200 -9.27 -24.22 -12.86
C LEU A 200 -8.32 -24.77 -11.78
N ALA A 201 -7.74 -23.90 -10.95
CA ALA A 201 -6.91 -24.31 -9.83
C ALA A 201 -7.69 -25.18 -8.83
N ALA A 202 -8.93 -24.80 -8.51
CA ALA A 202 -9.80 -25.59 -7.64
C ALA A 202 -10.13 -26.95 -8.26
N LEU A 203 -10.47 -27.03 -9.54
CA LEU A 203 -10.74 -28.31 -10.21
C LEU A 203 -9.51 -29.25 -10.25
N VAL A 204 -8.30 -28.71 -10.24
CA VAL A 204 -7.06 -29.49 -10.17
C VAL A 204 -6.76 -29.98 -8.75
N VAL A 205 -7.13 -29.19 -7.74
CA VAL A 205 -6.86 -29.45 -6.31
C VAL A 205 -7.97 -30.27 -5.65
N ASP A 206 -9.19 -30.19 -6.17
CA ASP A 206 -10.35 -30.89 -5.64
C ASP A 206 -10.22 -32.42 -5.86
N GLY A 207 -10.56 -33.18 -4.83
CA GLY A 207 -10.29 -34.61 -4.76
C GLY A 207 -8.84 -34.92 -4.34
N ARG A 208 -8.62 -36.12 -3.76
CA ARG A 208 -7.38 -36.58 -3.06
C ARG A 208 -7.28 -36.19 -1.57
N GLY A 209 -8.42 -36.14 -0.87
CA GLY A 209 -8.46 -35.85 0.57
C GLY A 209 -8.51 -34.35 0.91
N THR A 210 -8.54 -33.51 -0.12
CA THR A 210 -8.87 -32.09 -0.07
C THR A 210 -10.28 -31.88 -0.62
N ASP A 211 -11.10 -31.11 0.11
CA ASP A 211 -12.42 -30.66 -0.34
C ASP A 211 -12.33 -29.16 -0.65
N VAL A 212 -12.48 -28.79 -1.92
CA VAL A 212 -12.36 -27.40 -2.39
C VAL A 212 -13.51 -27.07 -3.33
N SER A 213 -14.37 -26.14 -2.92
CA SER A 213 -15.48 -25.67 -3.75
C SER A 213 -14.99 -24.83 -4.96
N PRO A 214 -15.18 -25.29 -6.22
CA PRO A 214 -14.73 -24.55 -7.40
C PRO A 214 -15.49 -23.24 -7.62
N THR A 215 -16.77 -23.20 -7.24
CA THR A 215 -17.61 -22.00 -7.32
C THR A 215 -17.16 -20.93 -6.34
N ARG A 216 -16.83 -21.31 -5.10
CA ARG A 216 -16.25 -20.41 -4.10
C ARG A 216 -14.88 -19.89 -4.54
N ALA A 217 -14.04 -20.74 -5.13
CA ALA A 217 -12.76 -20.32 -5.67
C ALA A 217 -12.92 -19.28 -6.80
N ALA A 218 -13.82 -19.53 -7.75
CA ALA A 218 -14.10 -18.57 -8.82
C ALA A 218 -14.56 -17.21 -8.27
N LEU A 219 -15.45 -17.21 -7.27
CA LEU A 219 -15.95 -15.99 -6.64
C LEU A 219 -14.86 -15.22 -5.89
N ASN A 220 -14.08 -15.88 -5.03
CA ASN A 220 -13.01 -15.23 -4.28
C ASN A 220 -11.95 -14.63 -5.20
N PHE A 221 -11.57 -15.36 -6.25
CA PHE A 221 -10.63 -14.85 -7.25
C PHE A 221 -11.23 -13.71 -8.07
N PHE A 222 -12.50 -13.78 -8.45
CA PHE A 222 -13.17 -12.65 -9.09
C PHE A 222 -13.10 -11.38 -8.23
N LEU A 223 -13.48 -11.49 -6.95
CA LEU A 223 -13.50 -10.37 -6.01
C LEU A 223 -12.10 -9.81 -5.74
N ALA A 224 -11.10 -10.67 -5.53
CA ALA A 224 -9.71 -10.27 -5.35
C ALA A 224 -9.16 -9.59 -6.61
N GLY A 225 -9.37 -10.21 -7.77
CA GLY A 225 -9.00 -9.69 -9.09
C GLY A 225 -9.59 -8.30 -9.33
N LEU A 226 -10.90 -8.15 -9.10
CA LEU A 226 -11.63 -6.90 -9.23
C LEU A 226 -11.09 -5.83 -8.27
N ALA A 227 -11.06 -6.11 -6.95
CA ALA A 227 -10.71 -5.12 -5.93
C ALA A 227 -9.27 -4.60 -6.08
N PHE A 228 -8.29 -5.51 -6.24
CA PHE A 228 -6.88 -5.10 -6.29
C PHE A 228 -6.50 -4.43 -7.61
N SER A 229 -7.02 -4.94 -8.74
CA SER A 229 -6.75 -4.35 -10.05
C SER A 229 -7.50 -3.03 -10.26
N LEU A 230 -8.64 -2.82 -9.62
CA LEU A 230 -9.37 -1.54 -9.65
C LEU A 230 -8.52 -0.40 -9.10
N ILE A 231 -7.81 -0.62 -7.99
CA ILE A 231 -6.90 0.39 -7.42
C ILE A 231 -5.85 0.81 -8.47
N GLY A 232 -5.30 -0.16 -9.20
CA GLY A 232 -4.32 0.09 -10.24
C GLY A 232 -4.91 0.83 -11.43
N SER A 233 -6.08 0.40 -11.88
CA SER A 233 -6.79 0.97 -13.02
C SER A 233 -7.27 2.40 -12.76
N LEU A 234 -7.75 2.69 -11.53
CA LEU A 234 -8.11 4.03 -11.09
C LEU A 234 -6.90 4.98 -11.03
N ARG A 235 -5.72 4.48 -10.64
CA ARG A 235 -4.46 5.24 -10.71
C ARG A 235 -4.01 5.45 -12.15
N GLY A 236 -4.14 4.44 -13.01
CA GLY A 236 -3.73 4.51 -14.42
C GLY A 236 -4.57 5.48 -15.24
N THR A 237 -5.88 5.52 -14.98
CA THR A 237 -6.83 6.45 -15.61
C THR A 237 -6.80 7.85 -15.00
N GLU A 238 -6.16 8.05 -13.84
CA GLU A 238 -6.27 9.26 -13.01
C GLU A 238 -7.73 9.57 -12.56
N ALA A 239 -8.62 8.59 -12.60
CA ALA A 239 -10.02 8.73 -12.17
C ALA A 239 -10.15 9.14 -10.70
N LEU A 240 -9.18 8.77 -9.84
CA LEU A 240 -9.15 9.19 -8.44
C LEU A 240 -9.11 10.72 -8.29
N VAL A 241 -8.43 11.44 -9.19
CA VAL A 241 -8.36 12.91 -9.14
C VAL A 241 -9.72 13.51 -9.49
N VAL A 242 -10.41 12.94 -10.48
CA VAL A 242 -11.75 13.37 -10.90
C VAL A 242 -12.76 13.13 -9.77
N VAL A 243 -12.71 11.96 -9.13
CA VAL A 243 -13.59 11.63 -7.99
C VAL A 243 -13.26 12.49 -6.78
N ALA A 244 -11.98 12.69 -6.47
CA ALA A 244 -11.54 13.50 -5.33
C ALA A 244 -11.98 14.97 -5.43
N ARG A 245 -12.20 15.50 -6.65
CA ARG A 245 -12.76 16.85 -6.86
C ARG A 245 -14.27 16.95 -6.62
N ARG A 246 -14.99 15.81 -6.57
CA ARG A 246 -16.46 15.76 -6.37
C ARG A 246 -16.86 15.54 -4.92
N ILE A 247 -15.95 15.10 -4.06
CA ILE A 247 -16.20 14.87 -2.63
C ILE A 247 -15.90 16.13 -1.80
N SER A 248 -16.61 16.30 -0.69
CA SER A 248 -16.38 17.44 0.20
C SER A 248 -14.95 17.42 0.77
N PRO A 249 -14.35 18.59 1.03
CA PRO A 249 -13.02 18.67 1.65
C PRO A 249 -12.96 17.90 2.98
N THR A 250 -13.99 18.03 3.81
CA THR A 250 -14.11 17.32 5.10
C THR A 250 -14.00 15.81 4.93
N LEU A 251 -14.70 15.23 3.95
CA LEU A 251 -14.64 13.79 3.67
C LEU A 251 -13.26 13.39 3.15
N ARG A 252 -12.67 14.17 2.24
CA ARG A 252 -11.33 13.89 1.70
C ARG A 252 -10.25 13.88 2.79
N HIS A 253 -10.31 14.84 3.71
CA HIS A 253 -9.39 14.96 4.82
C HIS A 253 -9.64 13.87 5.88
N GLY A 254 -10.90 13.56 6.18
CA GLY A 254 -11.27 12.48 7.09
C GLY A 254 -10.84 11.11 6.58
N LEU A 255 -11.04 10.82 5.29
CA LEU A 255 -10.54 9.60 4.65
C LEU A 255 -9.01 9.46 4.79
N ARG A 256 -8.28 10.54 4.50
CA ARG A 256 -6.82 10.53 4.62
C ARG A 256 -6.37 10.35 6.06
N ALA A 257 -6.97 11.08 7.00
CA ALA A 257 -6.65 10.98 8.41
C ALA A 257 -6.93 9.56 8.93
N GLY A 258 -8.10 8.99 8.62
CA GLY A 258 -8.46 7.64 9.07
C GLY A 258 -7.55 6.56 8.51
N VAL A 259 -7.17 6.65 7.23
CA VAL A 259 -6.13 5.75 6.65
C VAL A 259 -4.80 5.90 7.39
N MET A 260 -4.38 7.12 7.72
CA MET A 260 -3.14 7.33 8.50
C MET A 260 -3.27 6.76 9.91
N SER A 261 -4.39 6.95 10.61
CA SER A 261 -4.62 6.39 11.94
C SER A 261 -4.55 4.86 11.93
N ALA A 262 -5.22 4.21 10.96
CA ALA A 262 -5.18 2.76 10.79
C ALA A 262 -3.74 2.27 10.54
N LEU A 263 -2.98 2.95 9.68
CA LEU A 263 -1.58 2.60 9.41
C LEU A 263 -0.68 2.77 10.65
N LEU A 264 -0.87 3.82 11.45
CA LEU A 264 -0.09 4.02 12.68
C LEU A 264 -0.43 2.96 13.74
N ILE A 265 -1.71 2.58 13.86
CA ILE A 265 -2.14 1.51 14.76
C ILE A 265 -1.57 0.15 14.31
N LEU A 266 -1.58 -0.14 13.00
CA LEU A 266 -0.93 -1.34 12.46
C LEU A 266 0.59 -1.31 12.65
N ALA A 267 1.24 -0.15 12.51
CA ALA A 267 2.67 0.00 12.77
C ALA A 267 3.00 -0.29 14.25
N ALA A 268 2.16 0.16 15.18
CA ALA A 268 2.27 -0.20 16.59
C ALA A 268 2.06 -1.71 16.82
N GLY A 269 1.04 -2.31 16.20
CA GLY A 269 0.83 -3.75 16.22
C GLY A 269 2.03 -4.53 15.68
N ALA A 270 2.66 -4.04 14.61
CA ALA A 270 3.85 -4.65 14.02
C ALA A 270 5.08 -4.52 14.93
N ALA A 271 5.26 -3.37 15.59
CA ALA A 271 6.34 -3.18 16.55
C ALA A 271 6.21 -4.15 17.73
N ILE A 272 4.99 -4.33 18.25
CA ILE A 272 4.75 -5.26 19.36
C ILE A 272 4.90 -6.71 18.91
N ALA A 273 4.29 -7.10 17.79
CA ALA A 273 4.45 -8.46 17.26
C ALA A 273 5.92 -8.78 16.98
N GLY A 274 6.67 -7.85 16.39
CA GLY A 274 8.11 -7.99 16.16
C GLY A 274 8.90 -8.09 17.45
N LEU A 275 8.59 -7.29 18.47
CA LEU A 275 9.22 -7.38 19.79
C LEU A 275 8.93 -8.71 20.47
N SER A 276 7.69 -9.21 20.42
CA SER A 276 7.32 -10.53 20.94
C SER A 276 8.10 -11.65 20.25
N VAL A 277 8.29 -11.58 18.93
CA VAL A 277 9.11 -12.54 18.18
C VAL A 277 10.60 -12.41 18.54
N ALA A 278 11.11 -11.20 18.73
CA ALA A 278 12.51 -10.97 19.09
C ALA A 278 12.85 -11.48 20.50
N VAL A 279 11.95 -11.27 21.47
CA VAL A 279 12.14 -11.70 22.87
C VAL A 279 11.82 -13.18 23.05
N GLY A 280 10.77 -13.70 22.41
CA GLY A 280 10.33 -15.09 22.49
C GLY A 280 10.96 -16.03 21.46
N GLY A 281 11.83 -15.52 20.57
CA GLY A 281 12.35 -16.25 19.43
C GLY A 281 13.18 -17.48 19.80
N GLY A 282 13.88 -17.45 20.93
CA GLY A 282 14.61 -18.62 21.46
C GLY A 282 13.68 -19.79 21.78
N GLN A 283 12.62 -19.53 22.55
CA GLN A 283 11.62 -20.57 22.89
C GLN A 283 10.86 -21.08 21.66
N ALA A 284 10.59 -20.20 20.69
CA ALA A 284 10.03 -20.60 19.41
C ALA A 284 11.00 -21.52 18.65
N ALA A 285 12.29 -21.18 18.57
CA ALA A 285 13.31 -22.01 17.92
C ALA A 285 13.48 -23.37 18.61
N ASP A 286 13.41 -23.43 19.95
CA ASP A 286 13.47 -24.67 20.72
C ASP A 286 12.28 -25.58 20.41
N MET A 287 11.07 -25.01 20.33
CA MET A 287 9.87 -25.77 19.98
C MET A 287 9.85 -26.22 18.52
N ILE A 288 10.32 -25.40 17.57
CA ILE A 288 10.43 -25.83 16.18
C ILE A 288 11.50 -26.94 16.08
N SER A 289 12.62 -26.84 16.80
CA SER A 289 13.68 -27.87 16.85
C SER A 289 13.18 -29.20 17.44
N ALA A 290 12.23 -29.15 18.37
CA ALA A 290 11.61 -30.35 18.96
C ALA A 290 10.86 -31.23 17.93
N TYR A 291 10.39 -30.66 16.81
CA TYR A 291 9.76 -31.43 15.72
C TYR A 291 10.76 -32.25 14.89
N ARG A 292 12.07 -32.19 15.17
CA ARG A 292 13.15 -32.94 14.48
C ARG A 292 13.10 -32.87 12.94
N THR A 293 12.64 -31.76 12.36
CA THR A 293 12.39 -31.63 10.92
C THR A 293 13.66 -31.42 10.07
N GLY A 294 14.86 -31.43 10.67
CA GLY A 294 16.11 -31.00 10.03
C GLY A 294 16.11 -29.51 9.61
N VAL A 295 17.28 -29.00 9.17
CA VAL A 295 17.50 -27.57 8.83
C VAL A 295 16.47 -27.03 7.84
N ALA A 296 16.13 -27.83 6.83
CA ALA A 296 15.26 -27.39 5.76
C ALA A 296 13.77 -27.40 6.17
N GLY A 297 13.35 -28.28 7.09
CA GLY A 297 12.02 -28.19 7.70
C GLY A 297 11.87 -26.99 8.65
N GLN A 298 12.93 -26.63 9.38
CA GLN A 298 12.95 -25.39 10.18
C GLN A 298 12.78 -24.15 9.28
N ALA A 299 13.47 -24.12 8.13
CA ALA A 299 13.33 -23.07 7.14
C ALA A 299 11.89 -23.00 6.57
N GLY A 300 11.27 -24.15 6.30
CA GLY A 300 9.87 -24.24 5.86
C GLY A 300 8.90 -23.66 6.89
N ILE A 301 9.01 -24.05 8.16
CA ILE A 301 8.16 -23.53 9.25
C ILE A 301 8.38 -22.03 9.44
N THR A 302 9.62 -21.55 9.32
CA THR A 302 9.95 -20.12 9.39
C THR A 302 9.29 -19.34 8.24
N LEU A 303 9.33 -19.86 7.01
CA LEU A 303 8.70 -19.24 5.84
C LEU A 303 7.17 -19.19 5.96
N VAL A 304 6.55 -20.26 6.45
CA VAL A 304 5.11 -20.28 6.75
C VAL A 304 4.78 -19.26 7.83
N SER A 305 5.55 -19.23 8.93
CA SER A 305 5.35 -18.26 10.01
C SER A 305 5.46 -16.82 9.50
N LEU A 306 6.45 -16.54 8.63
CA LEU A 306 6.61 -15.25 7.98
C LEU A 306 5.39 -14.91 7.10
N ALA A 307 4.86 -15.88 6.34
CA ALA A 307 3.67 -15.69 5.51
C ALA A 307 2.43 -15.27 6.32
N TYR A 308 2.33 -15.72 7.58
CA TYR A 308 1.31 -15.29 8.54
C TYR A 308 1.68 -14.03 9.33
N GLY A 309 2.87 -13.44 9.14
CA GLY A 309 3.31 -12.26 9.88
C GLY A 309 2.32 -11.09 9.81
N ALA A 310 1.72 -10.83 8.64
CA ALA A 310 0.70 -9.79 8.50
C ALA A 310 -0.59 -10.08 9.31
N ASN A 311 -0.96 -11.36 9.48
CA ASN A 311 -2.04 -11.74 10.38
C ASN A 311 -1.68 -11.38 11.82
N GLY A 312 -0.47 -11.75 12.27
CA GLY A 312 0.04 -11.42 13.60
C GLY A 312 0.04 -9.91 13.89
N VAL A 313 0.40 -9.06 12.92
CA VAL A 313 0.32 -7.60 13.05
C VAL A 313 -1.12 -7.13 13.32
N ILE A 314 -2.10 -7.67 12.60
CA ILE A 314 -3.51 -7.30 12.74
C ILE A 314 -4.05 -7.79 14.09
N TRP A 315 -3.65 -8.98 14.51
CA TRP A 315 -4.05 -9.54 15.81
C TRP A 315 -3.44 -8.75 16.97
N ALA A 316 -2.18 -8.34 16.85
CA ALA A 316 -1.53 -7.45 17.82
C ALA A 316 -2.20 -6.07 17.86
N ALA A 317 -2.63 -5.52 16.71
CA ALA A 317 -3.39 -4.28 16.67
C ALA A 317 -4.76 -4.42 17.35
N ALA A 318 -5.47 -5.54 17.15
CA ALA A 318 -6.72 -5.82 17.82
C ALA A 318 -6.54 -6.04 19.33
N TYR A 319 -5.44 -6.66 19.74
CA TYR A 319 -5.02 -6.77 21.13
C TYR A 319 -4.80 -5.38 21.75
N LEU A 320 -4.01 -4.52 21.09
CA LEU A 320 -3.77 -3.14 21.53
C LEU A 320 -5.04 -2.29 21.68
N LEU A 321 -6.02 -2.49 20.79
CA LEU A 321 -7.29 -1.78 20.86
C LEU A 321 -8.18 -2.25 22.02
N GLY A 322 -7.93 -3.45 22.56
CA GLY A 322 -8.73 -4.07 23.61
C GLY A 322 -9.58 -5.28 23.19
N PRO A 323 -10.20 -5.34 21.99
CA PRO A 323 -10.98 -6.49 21.55
C PRO A 323 -10.23 -7.83 21.54
N GLY A 324 -8.92 -7.82 21.33
CA GLY A 324 -8.13 -9.05 21.31
C GLY A 324 -8.40 -9.93 20.08
N PHE A 325 -8.11 -11.21 20.22
CA PHE A 325 -8.35 -12.22 19.19
C PHE A 325 -8.65 -13.60 19.79
N LEU A 326 -9.31 -14.44 18.99
CA LEU A 326 -9.67 -15.81 19.32
C LEU A 326 -8.59 -16.78 18.84
N LEU A 327 -8.27 -17.77 19.67
CA LEU A 327 -7.44 -18.93 19.36
C LEU A 327 -8.27 -20.20 19.56
N GLY A 328 -9.37 -20.29 18.83
CA GLY A 328 -10.40 -21.28 19.05
C GLY A 328 -11.60 -20.77 19.87
N THR A 329 -12.67 -21.56 19.92
CA THR A 329 -13.97 -21.17 20.48
C THR A 329 -13.95 -20.86 21.97
N ASP A 330 -12.97 -21.41 22.70
CA ASP A 330 -12.88 -21.33 24.17
C ASP A 330 -11.61 -20.62 24.66
N SER A 331 -10.90 -19.92 23.77
CA SER A 331 -9.63 -19.27 24.13
C SER A 331 -9.55 -17.89 23.52
N VAL A 332 -9.63 -16.90 24.39
CA VAL A 332 -9.67 -15.48 24.04
C VAL A 332 -8.45 -14.80 24.65
N VAL A 333 -7.69 -14.10 23.81
CA VAL A 333 -6.52 -13.33 24.25
C VAL A 333 -6.88 -11.84 24.19
N ARG A 334 -7.10 -11.22 25.35
CA ARG A 334 -7.36 -9.77 25.51
C ARG A 334 -6.36 -9.15 26.48
N LEU A 335 -6.24 -7.81 26.43
CA LEU A 335 -5.51 -7.05 27.43
C LEU A 335 -6.17 -7.17 28.81
N THR A 336 -7.50 -7.19 28.89
CA THR A 336 -8.23 -7.18 30.16
C THR A 336 -8.49 -8.57 30.74
N GLU A 337 -8.37 -9.62 29.93
CA GLU A 337 -8.74 -10.99 30.30
C GLU A 337 -8.00 -11.99 29.40
N VAL A 338 -7.38 -13.01 29.99
CA VAL A 338 -6.84 -14.17 29.25
C VAL A 338 -7.54 -15.40 29.80
N THR A 339 -8.57 -15.86 29.11
CA THR A 339 -9.26 -17.11 29.47
C THR A 339 -8.65 -18.23 28.63
N VAL A 340 -7.66 -18.90 29.21
CA VAL A 340 -7.04 -20.10 28.62
C VAL A 340 -7.97 -21.27 28.95
N GLY A 341 -8.61 -21.86 27.94
CA GLY A 341 -9.37 -23.10 28.15
C GLY A 341 -8.45 -24.20 28.71
N PRO A 342 -8.92 -25.08 29.61
CA PRO A 342 -8.08 -25.96 30.43
C PRO A 342 -7.23 -27.02 29.69
N LEU A 343 -7.24 -27.07 28.36
CA LEU A 343 -6.60 -28.11 27.55
C LEU A 343 -6.11 -27.59 26.17
N LEU A 344 -5.52 -26.40 26.10
CA LEU A 344 -4.75 -26.03 24.90
C LEU A 344 -3.47 -26.89 24.86
N PRO A 345 -3.18 -27.61 23.75
CA PRO A 345 -1.83 -28.13 23.50
C PRO A 345 -0.87 -26.95 23.56
N THR A 346 0.25 -27.10 24.27
CA THR A 346 1.29 -26.10 24.51
C THR A 346 1.76 -25.48 23.19
N LEU A 347 1.09 -24.42 22.74
CA LEU A 347 1.46 -23.68 21.53
C LEU A 347 2.61 -22.72 21.88
N PRO A 348 3.74 -22.77 21.14
CA PRO A 348 4.91 -21.91 21.36
C PRO A 348 4.60 -20.41 21.39
N LEU A 349 3.58 -20.00 20.64
CA LEU A 349 3.10 -18.64 20.54
C LEU A 349 2.52 -18.09 21.86
N LEU A 350 2.18 -18.94 22.83
CA LEU A 350 1.55 -18.57 24.09
C LEU A 350 2.55 -18.33 25.24
N ALA A 351 3.83 -18.69 25.08
CA ALA A 351 4.85 -18.55 26.12
C ALA A 351 5.26 -17.10 26.42
N GLY A 352 4.76 -16.13 25.64
CA GLY A 352 4.98 -14.69 25.83
C GLY A 352 3.76 -13.91 26.35
N LEU A 353 2.64 -14.56 26.67
CA LEU A 353 1.44 -13.85 27.16
C LEU A 353 1.56 -13.55 28.67
N PRO A 354 1.33 -12.30 29.10
CA PRO A 354 1.42 -11.93 30.51
C PRO A 354 0.33 -12.62 31.36
N ASN A 355 0.76 -13.30 32.42
CA ASN A 355 -0.11 -13.96 33.40
C ASN A 355 -0.45 -12.99 34.54
N GLY A 356 -1.59 -12.29 34.47
CA GLY A 356 -2.13 -11.47 35.57
C GLY A 356 -2.77 -10.14 35.14
N PRO A 357 -3.49 -9.43 36.04
CA PRO A 357 -4.07 -8.12 35.75
C PRO A 357 -2.94 -7.15 35.40
N ILE A 358 -2.80 -6.84 34.12
CA ILE A 358 -1.76 -5.93 33.63
C ILE A 358 -2.01 -4.54 34.22
N GLY A 359 -1.25 -4.19 35.26
CA GLY A 359 -1.26 -2.90 35.93
C GLY A 359 -0.82 -1.75 35.02
N ALA A 360 0.18 -0.96 35.42
CA ALA A 360 0.64 0.20 34.63
C ALA A 360 1.07 -0.13 33.18
N SER A 361 1.53 -1.35 32.92
CA SER A 361 1.89 -1.84 31.58
C SER A 361 0.70 -2.04 30.65
N GLY A 362 -0.46 -2.48 31.17
CA GLY A 362 -1.69 -2.61 30.37
C GLY A 362 -2.26 -1.26 29.97
N ALA A 363 -2.23 -0.29 30.90
CA ALA A 363 -2.57 1.09 30.61
C ALA A 363 -1.64 1.73 29.56
N ALA A 364 -0.32 1.45 29.64
CA ALA A 364 0.64 1.92 28.65
C ALA A 364 0.38 1.35 27.25
N LEU A 365 -0.01 0.08 27.14
CA LEU A 365 -0.37 -0.55 25.87
C LEU A 365 -1.66 0.03 25.28
N LEU A 366 -2.68 0.26 26.11
CA LEU A 366 -3.93 0.92 25.69
C LEU A 366 -3.73 2.38 25.26
N ALA A 367 -2.68 3.05 25.77
CA ALA A 367 -2.34 4.40 25.34
C ALA A 367 -1.79 4.44 23.90
N VAL A 368 -1.25 3.34 23.36
CA VAL A 368 -0.57 3.34 22.05
C VAL A 368 -1.54 3.68 20.90
N PRO A 369 -2.72 3.03 20.74
CA PRO A 369 -3.68 3.42 19.70
C PRO A 369 -4.20 4.85 19.86
N VAL A 370 -4.37 5.30 21.11
CA VAL A 370 -4.80 6.67 21.45
C VAL A 370 -3.78 7.69 20.94
N LEU A 371 -2.49 7.49 21.27
CA LEU A 371 -1.41 8.37 20.83
C LEU A 371 -1.22 8.35 19.31
N ALA A 372 -1.33 7.18 18.67
CA ALA A 372 -1.29 7.04 17.22
C ALA A 372 -2.42 7.84 16.54
N ALA A 373 -3.64 7.76 17.06
CA ALA A 373 -4.78 8.51 16.55
C ALA A 373 -4.63 10.03 16.82
N MET A 374 -4.18 10.44 18.01
CA MET A 374 -3.87 11.85 18.31
C MET A 374 -2.82 12.41 17.34
N ALA A 375 -1.74 11.68 17.09
CA ALA A 375 -0.71 12.08 16.13
C ALA A 375 -1.28 12.30 14.71
N SER A 376 -2.19 11.41 14.27
CA SER A 376 -2.85 11.56 12.97
C SER A 376 -3.73 12.83 12.87
N GLY A 377 -4.48 13.16 13.93
CA GLY A 377 -5.28 14.38 14.02
C GLY A 377 -4.43 15.65 14.06
N TRP A 378 -3.33 15.60 14.79
CA TRP A 378 -2.34 16.69 14.84
C TRP A 378 -1.71 16.95 13.46
N LEU A 379 -1.28 15.88 12.78
CA LEU A 379 -0.70 15.97 11.42
C LEU A 379 -1.73 16.46 10.39
N LEU A 380 -3.01 16.09 10.54
CA LEU A 380 -4.10 16.63 9.73
C LEU A 380 -4.17 18.16 9.88
N THR A 381 -4.20 18.68 11.11
CA THR A 381 -4.24 20.12 11.36
C THR A 381 -3.00 20.81 10.78
N ARG A 382 -1.79 20.28 11.03
CA ARG A 382 -0.55 20.86 10.46
C ARG A 382 -0.57 20.94 8.94
N ARG A 383 -1.09 19.91 8.27
CA ARG A 383 -1.23 19.92 6.80
C ARG A 383 -2.24 20.94 6.31
N LEU A 384 -3.41 21.04 6.95
CA LEU A 384 -4.44 22.01 6.56
C LEU A 384 -3.92 23.45 6.65
N VAL A 385 -3.17 23.75 7.70
CA VAL A 385 -2.53 25.06 7.89
C VAL A 385 -1.45 25.30 6.85
N SER A 386 -0.60 24.32 6.56
CA SER A 386 0.45 24.44 5.53
C SER A 386 -0.11 24.57 4.11
N ILE A 387 -1.27 23.96 3.81
CA ILE A 387 -1.90 24.02 2.47
C ILE A 387 -2.63 25.35 2.27
N HIS A 388 -3.21 25.98 3.29
CA HIS A 388 -3.87 27.29 3.14
C HIS A 388 -2.88 28.46 2.93
N HIS A 389 -1.57 28.22 3.01
CA HIS A 389 -0.56 29.13 2.46
C HIS A 389 -0.49 29.10 0.92
N VAL A 390 -1.20 28.18 0.26
CA VAL A 390 -1.37 28.14 -1.20
C VAL A 390 -2.60 28.99 -1.55
N VAL A 391 -2.37 30.28 -1.75
CA VAL A 391 -3.37 31.21 -2.30
C VAL A 391 -3.52 30.92 -3.80
N ASP A 392 -4.77 30.81 -4.28
CA ASP A 392 -5.13 30.71 -5.70
C ASP A 392 -4.46 29.61 -6.55
N GLY A 393 -4.37 28.39 -6.03
CA GLY A 393 -4.11 27.19 -6.85
C GLY A 393 -2.70 27.03 -7.42
N HIS A 394 -1.78 27.95 -7.12
CA HIS A 394 -0.37 27.85 -7.46
C HIS A 394 0.47 27.60 -6.21
N LEU A 395 1.37 26.60 -6.26
CA LEU A 395 2.38 26.39 -5.22
C LEU A 395 3.35 27.59 -5.22
N VAL A 396 3.04 28.64 -4.47
CA VAL A 396 3.95 29.77 -4.30
C VAL A 396 5.10 29.30 -3.38
N HIS A 397 6.29 29.10 -3.95
CA HIS A 397 7.52 28.97 -3.17
C HIS A 397 8.04 30.38 -2.86
N GLY A 398 7.76 30.86 -1.65
CA GLY A 398 8.22 32.16 -1.17
C GLY A 398 7.07 33.07 -0.75
N ARG A 399 7.11 33.54 0.49
CA ARG A 399 6.16 34.54 1.01
C ARG A 399 6.62 35.90 0.50
N ASN A 400 5.75 36.63 -0.20
CA ASN A 400 6.01 38.04 -0.44
C ASN A 400 5.63 38.84 0.82
N PRO A 401 6.47 39.79 1.27
CA PRO A 401 6.07 40.73 2.31
C PRO A 401 4.84 41.51 1.84
N GLY A 402 3.66 41.21 2.39
CA GLY A 402 2.40 41.86 2.02
C GLY A 402 1.22 40.92 1.78
N ASP A 403 1.45 39.60 1.63
CA ASP A 403 0.34 38.65 1.47
C ASP A 403 -0.54 38.61 2.73
N PRO A 404 -1.89 38.63 2.60
CA PRO A 404 -2.79 38.53 3.73
C PRO A 404 -2.51 37.27 4.55
N ALA A 405 -2.70 37.36 5.86
CA ALA A 405 -2.56 36.20 6.74
C ALA A 405 -3.42 35.04 6.20
N PRO A 406 -2.88 33.81 6.12
CA PRO A 406 -3.63 32.67 5.59
C PRO A 406 -4.94 32.54 6.35
N ALA A 407 -6.06 32.47 5.62
CA ALA A 407 -7.35 32.20 6.24
C ALA A 407 -7.25 30.92 7.06
N GLU A 408 -7.59 31.00 8.34
CA GLU A 408 -7.50 29.82 9.19
C GLU A 408 -8.51 28.77 8.73
N PRO A 409 -8.14 27.47 8.71
CA PRO A 409 -9.11 26.44 8.41
C PRO A 409 -10.27 26.51 9.41
N SER A 410 -11.51 26.31 8.98
CA SER A 410 -12.65 26.37 9.89
C SER A 410 -12.58 25.25 10.94
N TRP A 411 -13.02 25.54 12.17
CA TRP A 411 -13.11 24.54 13.24
C TRP A 411 -13.98 23.34 12.83
N SER A 412 -15.06 23.59 12.08
CA SER A 412 -15.94 22.56 11.54
C SER A 412 -15.24 21.63 10.55
N LEU A 413 -14.32 22.15 9.71
CA LEU A 413 -13.54 21.32 8.79
C LEU A 413 -12.55 20.43 9.56
N VAL A 414 -11.82 21.01 10.52
CA VAL A 414 -10.79 20.29 11.30
C VAL A 414 -11.42 19.19 12.14
N LEU A 415 -12.42 19.53 12.97
CA LEU A 415 -13.10 18.57 13.82
C LEU A 415 -13.95 17.60 13.00
N GLY A 416 -14.65 18.07 11.96
CA GLY A 416 -15.43 17.20 11.09
C GLY A 416 -14.57 16.15 10.40
N ALA A 417 -13.39 16.52 9.89
CA ALA A 417 -12.46 15.56 9.31
C ALA A 417 -11.86 14.61 10.37
N ALA A 418 -11.55 15.11 11.57
CA ALA A 418 -11.04 14.28 12.66
C ALA A 418 -12.08 13.25 13.14
N VAL A 419 -13.34 13.63 13.29
CA VAL A 419 -14.42 12.71 13.65
C VAL A 419 -14.64 11.67 12.55
N LEU A 420 -14.67 12.09 11.28
CA LEU A 420 -14.80 11.17 10.13
C LEU A 420 -13.61 10.20 10.00
N SER A 421 -12.46 10.50 10.58
CA SER A 421 -11.31 9.58 10.57
C SER A 421 -11.59 8.30 11.36
N GLY A 422 -12.45 8.36 12.38
CA GLY A 422 -12.84 7.22 13.20
C GLY A 422 -13.49 6.09 12.40
N PRO A 423 -14.66 6.31 11.79
CA PRO A 423 -15.33 5.29 10.99
C PRO A 423 -14.46 4.75 9.86
N VAL A 424 -13.64 5.60 9.23
CA VAL A 424 -12.71 5.17 8.17
C VAL A 424 -11.66 4.21 8.73
N ALA A 425 -10.99 4.57 9.83
CA ALA A 425 -10.00 3.69 10.45
C ALA A 425 -10.63 2.40 10.98
N GLY A 426 -11.80 2.49 11.61
CA GLY A 426 -12.54 1.35 12.14
C GLY A 426 -12.97 0.37 11.06
N LEU A 427 -13.52 0.85 9.93
CA LEU A 427 -13.88 0.00 8.80
C LEU A 427 -12.65 -0.66 8.16
N LEU A 428 -11.54 0.06 8.05
CA LEU A 428 -10.29 -0.50 7.51
C LEU A 428 -9.72 -1.60 8.42
N LEU A 429 -9.61 -1.33 9.73
CA LEU A 429 -9.10 -2.29 10.69
C LEU A 429 -10.05 -3.48 10.85
N GLY A 430 -11.36 -3.25 10.87
CA GLY A 430 -12.38 -4.31 10.88
C GLY A 430 -12.33 -5.21 9.65
N LEU A 431 -12.17 -4.63 8.45
CA LEU A 431 -11.99 -5.39 7.22
C LEU A 431 -10.71 -6.24 7.27
N LEU A 432 -9.60 -5.65 7.73
CA LEU A 432 -8.35 -6.38 7.92
C LEU A 432 -8.48 -7.50 8.96
N SER A 433 -9.19 -7.26 10.06
CA SER A 433 -9.50 -8.28 11.07
C SER A 433 -10.29 -9.43 10.47
N TRP A 434 -11.34 -9.13 9.70
CA TRP A 434 -12.13 -10.14 8.98
C TRP A 434 -11.28 -10.96 8.01
N MET A 435 -10.39 -10.31 7.25
CA MET A 435 -9.48 -11.01 6.32
C MET A 435 -8.41 -11.84 7.03
N SER A 436 -8.02 -11.45 8.25
CA SER A 436 -6.97 -12.13 9.03
C SER A 436 -7.47 -13.31 9.86
N GLY A 437 -8.78 -13.50 9.93
CA GLY A 437 -9.42 -14.58 10.66
C GLY A 437 -9.94 -15.68 9.74
N GLY A 438 -10.25 -16.83 10.30
CA GLY A 438 -10.80 -17.98 9.58
C GLY A 438 -10.87 -19.23 10.43
N SER A 439 -11.27 -20.35 9.81
CA SER A 439 -11.32 -21.65 10.48
C SER A 439 -9.97 -22.37 10.40
N MET A 440 -9.64 -23.16 11.41
CA MET A 440 -8.45 -24.03 11.41
C MET A 440 -8.82 -25.43 11.93
N GLY A 441 -9.91 -25.98 11.39
CA GLY A 441 -10.46 -27.29 11.80
C GLY A 441 -11.89 -27.20 12.31
N ASN A 442 -12.38 -28.31 12.88
CA ASN A 442 -13.72 -28.44 13.45
C ASN A 442 -13.75 -28.12 14.96
N GLY A 443 -14.96 -27.93 15.49
CA GLY A 443 -15.20 -27.77 16.94
C GLY A 443 -14.44 -26.58 17.51
N ARG A 444 -13.50 -26.85 18.43
CA ARG A 444 -12.80 -25.80 19.19
C ARG A 444 -11.83 -24.97 18.35
N LEU A 445 -11.39 -25.42 17.17
CA LEU A 445 -10.54 -24.66 16.25
C LEU A 445 -11.31 -24.04 15.07
N ALA A 446 -12.65 -24.00 15.15
CA ALA A 446 -13.50 -23.50 14.09
C ALA A 446 -13.35 -21.99 13.84
N GLU A 447 -12.92 -21.22 14.85
CA GLU A 447 -12.76 -19.78 14.76
C GLU A 447 -11.41 -19.31 15.31
N ILE A 448 -10.65 -18.63 14.47
CA ILE A 448 -9.37 -18.03 14.81
C ILE A 448 -9.32 -16.59 14.27
N GLY A 449 -8.81 -15.67 15.09
CA GLY A 449 -8.55 -14.28 14.71
C GLY A 449 -9.41 -13.25 15.46
N PRO A 450 -9.27 -11.96 15.15
CA PRO A 450 -9.97 -10.88 15.84
C PRO A 450 -11.43 -10.81 15.43
N VAL A 451 -12.31 -10.50 16.38
CA VAL A 451 -13.76 -10.33 16.12
C VAL A 451 -14.00 -9.03 15.35
N PRO A 452 -14.39 -9.05 14.06
CA PRO A 452 -14.28 -7.88 13.19
C PRO A 452 -15.16 -6.70 13.61
N TRP A 453 -16.39 -6.96 14.05
CA TRP A 453 -17.32 -5.90 14.44
C TRP A 453 -16.87 -5.20 15.74
N GLN A 454 -16.24 -5.92 16.66
CA GLN A 454 -15.70 -5.34 17.90
C GLN A 454 -14.50 -4.44 17.59
N VAL A 455 -13.58 -4.91 16.74
CA VAL A 455 -12.45 -4.09 16.27
C VAL A 455 -12.96 -2.85 15.54
N THR A 456 -13.97 -2.99 14.68
CA THR A 456 -14.58 -1.86 13.95
C THR A 456 -15.14 -0.80 14.91
N LEU A 457 -15.95 -1.22 15.88
CA LEU A 457 -16.62 -0.32 16.82
C LEU A 457 -15.60 0.38 17.72
N VAL A 458 -14.70 -0.37 18.35
CA VAL A 458 -13.71 0.19 19.27
C VAL A 458 -12.74 1.10 18.54
N ALA A 459 -12.20 0.69 17.39
CA ALA A 459 -11.31 1.54 16.60
C ALA A 459 -12.03 2.81 16.11
N THR A 460 -13.31 2.73 15.74
CA THR A 460 -14.10 3.91 15.35
C THR A 460 -14.15 4.94 16.47
N ILE A 461 -14.50 4.51 17.69
CA ILE A 461 -14.63 5.39 18.85
C ILE A 461 -13.27 5.96 19.26
N VAL A 462 -12.27 5.09 19.46
CA VAL A 462 -10.93 5.49 19.89
C VAL A 462 -10.34 6.48 18.90
N VAL A 463 -10.38 6.19 17.60
CA VAL A 463 -9.80 7.07 16.59
C VAL A 463 -10.57 8.38 16.48
N ALA A 464 -11.91 8.37 16.49
CA ALA A 464 -12.71 9.61 16.41
C ALA A 464 -12.40 10.56 17.57
N VAL A 465 -12.36 10.04 18.80
CA VAL A 465 -12.09 10.85 20.00
C VAL A 465 -10.64 11.33 20.00
N SER A 466 -9.68 10.42 19.88
CA SER A 466 -8.26 10.74 19.95
C SER A 466 -7.78 11.64 18.82
N ALA A 467 -8.23 11.40 17.58
CA ALA A 467 -7.90 12.29 16.47
C ALA A 467 -8.49 13.69 16.65
N SER A 468 -9.69 13.82 17.24
CA SER A 468 -10.29 15.13 17.53
C SER A 468 -9.47 15.91 18.57
N ILE A 469 -9.04 15.24 19.64
CA ILE A 469 -8.14 15.82 20.65
C ILE A 469 -6.83 16.27 20.00
N GLY A 470 -6.18 15.39 19.21
CA GLY A 470 -4.94 15.71 18.52
C GLY A 470 -5.09 16.87 17.52
N ALA A 471 -6.21 16.92 16.80
CA ALA A 471 -6.51 17.98 15.85
C ALA A 471 -6.73 19.33 16.53
N ALA A 472 -7.43 19.35 17.67
CA ALA A 472 -7.63 20.54 18.50
C ALA A 472 -6.31 21.04 19.11
N ALA A 473 -5.50 20.12 19.66
CA ALA A 473 -4.19 20.44 20.21
C ALA A 473 -3.25 21.01 19.13
N GLY A 474 -3.21 20.41 17.94
CA GLY A 474 -2.40 20.90 16.82
C GLY A 474 -2.79 22.31 16.35
N ARG A 475 -4.01 22.76 16.65
CA ARG A 475 -4.45 24.13 16.42
C ARG A 475 -4.07 25.06 17.58
N ALA A 476 -4.23 24.61 18.82
CA ALA A 476 -3.99 25.41 20.03
C ALA A 476 -2.50 25.73 20.26
N PHE A 477 -1.58 24.78 19.98
CA PHE A 477 -0.13 24.94 20.19
C PHE A 477 0.59 25.75 19.10
N ARG A 478 -0.06 26.74 18.50
CA ARG A 478 0.64 27.69 17.64
C ARG A 478 1.43 28.65 18.52
N ALA A 479 2.73 28.78 18.26
CA ALA A 479 3.50 29.89 18.79
C ALA A 479 2.84 31.20 18.32
N PRO A 480 2.62 32.19 19.20
CA PRO A 480 2.08 33.48 18.78
C PRO A 480 2.99 34.03 17.68
N ALA A 481 2.38 34.45 16.57
CA ALA A 481 3.08 35.22 15.56
C ALA A 481 3.70 36.43 16.29
N ARG A 482 5.03 36.52 16.29
CA ARG A 482 5.72 37.73 16.77
C ARG A 482 5.17 38.88 15.92
N GLY A 483 4.40 39.75 16.57
CA GLY A 483 3.82 40.95 16.00
C GLY A 483 4.89 41.96 15.60
#